data_AF-A0A8H7T8P1-F1
#
_entry.id   AF-A0A8H7T8P1-F1
#
_cell.length_a   1.000
_cell.length_b   1.000
_cell.length_c   1.000
_cell.angle_alpha   90.00
_cell.angle_beta   90.00
_cell.angle_gamma   90.00
#
_symmetry.space_group_name_H-M   'P 1'
#
loop_
_entity.id
_entity.type
_entity.pdbx_description
1 polymer ?
#
loop_
_entity_poly.entity_id
_entity_poly.type
_entity_poly.pdbx_seq_one_letter_code
_entity_poly.pdbx_strand_id
1 'polypeptide(L)'
;MYLPNLLSRWLTATSLISTPSKQAYQPLLRVDENNEFQITIFSDLHYGEEENGWGIDQDVSSTKVMHAILDYEVSDLVVLNGDLITGENTFLTNSTAYLDVVVAPLVQRNLSWASTYGNHDSQFNLSRTALFAQENKYSLSYTQSSPKGVAGVTNYYLPIYILKVVHHSKLRQIQSRSQIGSTPPSSHGSDLNLTP
;
A
#
# COMPACT_ATOMS: atom_id res chain seq x y z
N MET A 1 -12.65 34.75 58.90
CA MET A 1 -11.68 35.18 57.87
C MET A 1 -11.41 33.96 56.99
N TYR A 2 -12.11 33.83 55.85
CA TYR A 2 -11.59 34.00 54.47
C TYR A 2 -10.52 32.95 54.10
N LEU A 3 -10.53 32.16 53.02
CA LEU A 3 -11.37 31.79 51.85
C LEU A 3 -10.71 30.48 51.29
N PRO A 4 -11.39 29.65 50.47
CA PRO A 4 -10.86 28.41 49.90
C PRO A 4 -10.06 28.67 48.62
N ASN A 5 -9.26 27.71 48.15
CA ASN A 5 -8.81 27.71 46.76
C ASN A 5 -8.76 26.31 46.13
N LEU A 6 -9.44 26.27 44.99
CA LEU A 6 -9.56 25.21 44.00
C LEU A 6 -8.22 24.96 43.32
N LEU A 7 -7.83 23.70 43.14
CA LEU A 7 -6.83 23.29 42.16
C LEU A 7 -7.54 22.54 41.04
N SER A 8 -7.94 23.30 40.03
CA SER A 8 -8.31 22.84 38.69
C SER A 8 -7.07 22.27 38.00
N ARG A 9 -7.05 20.97 37.73
CA ARG A 9 -6.09 20.35 36.82
C ARG A 9 -6.74 20.25 35.46
N TRP A 10 -6.28 21.08 34.53
CA TRP A 10 -6.59 20.99 33.12
C TRP A 10 -6.13 19.61 32.59
N LEU A 11 -7.08 18.79 32.15
CA LEU A 11 -6.80 17.66 31.26
C LEU A 11 -6.42 18.25 29.90
N THR A 12 -5.12 18.37 29.63
CA THR A 12 -4.66 18.57 28.26
C THR A 12 -4.96 17.29 27.51
N ALA A 13 -6.07 17.28 26.76
CA ALA A 13 -6.30 16.29 25.73
C ALA A 13 -5.22 16.48 24.67
N THR A 14 -4.15 15.69 24.75
CA THR A 14 -3.18 15.56 23.66
C THR A 14 -3.94 14.97 22.49
N SER A 15 -4.29 15.81 21.50
CA SER A 15 -4.77 15.31 20.23
C SER A 15 -3.66 14.44 19.65
N LEU A 16 -3.86 13.12 19.68
CA LEU A 16 -3.05 12.18 18.93
C LEU A 16 -3.33 12.49 17.46
N ILE A 17 -2.51 13.33 16.85
CA ILE A 17 -2.43 13.42 15.40
C ILE A 17 -1.94 12.04 14.97
N SER A 18 -2.87 11.14 14.61
CA SER A 18 -2.49 9.87 14.01
C SER A 18 -1.93 10.21 12.64
N THR A 19 -0.62 10.16 12.49
CA THR A 19 0.01 10.17 11.18
C THR A 19 -0.62 9.04 10.37
N PRO A 20 -1.16 9.30 9.16
CA PRO A 20 -1.77 8.25 8.36
C PRO A 20 -0.73 7.15 8.13
N SER A 21 -1.15 5.88 8.26
CA SER A 21 -0.25 4.76 8.03
C SER A 21 0.25 4.80 6.59
N LYS A 22 1.51 4.39 6.37
CA LYS A 22 2.13 4.23 5.04
C LYS A 22 1.20 3.53 4.03
N GLN A 23 0.45 2.55 4.50
CA GLN A 23 -0.55 1.80 3.73
C GLN A 23 -1.66 2.66 3.11
N ALA A 24 -2.01 3.80 3.70
CA ALA A 24 -3.04 4.71 3.18
C ALA A 24 -2.61 5.45 1.90
N TYR A 25 -1.31 5.51 1.61
CA TYR A 25 -0.75 6.18 0.43
C TYR A 25 -0.24 5.22 -0.64
N GLN A 26 -0.21 3.91 -0.36
CA GLN A 26 0.22 2.93 -1.33
C GLN A 26 -0.88 2.62 -2.35
N PRO A 27 -0.55 2.57 -3.65
CA PRO A 27 -1.48 2.12 -4.68
C PRO A 27 -2.09 0.75 -4.35
N LEU A 28 -3.35 0.53 -4.73
CA LEU A 28 -3.92 -0.82 -4.63
C LEU A 28 -3.23 -1.76 -5.61
N LEU A 29 -2.72 -2.88 -5.10
CA LEU A 29 -2.27 -4.01 -5.92
C LEU A 29 -3.47 -4.56 -6.67
N ARG A 30 -3.45 -4.48 -7.99
CA ARG A 30 -4.59 -4.86 -8.83
C ARG A 30 -4.09 -5.48 -10.11
N VAL A 31 -4.89 -6.37 -10.66
CA VAL A 31 -4.66 -6.91 -12.00
C VAL A 31 -4.72 -5.80 -13.05
N ASP A 32 -4.06 -6.04 -14.17
CA ASP A 32 -4.09 -5.19 -15.36
C ASP A 32 -5.43 -5.28 -16.12
N GLU A 33 -5.48 -4.67 -17.31
CA GLU A 33 -6.66 -4.72 -18.18
C GLU A 33 -6.97 -6.10 -18.78
N ASN A 34 -5.98 -7.01 -18.77
CA ASN A 34 -6.10 -8.39 -19.19
C ASN A 34 -6.48 -9.34 -18.04
N ASN A 35 -6.62 -8.81 -16.82
CA ASN A 35 -6.76 -9.56 -15.56
C ASN A 35 -5.53 -10.37 -15.16
N GLU A 36 -4.34 -9.90 -15.55
CA GLU A 36 -3.06 -10.48 -15.19
C GLU A 36 -2.39 -9.68 -14.05
N PHE A 37 -1.59 -10.36 -13.23
CA PHE A 37 -0.77 -9.74 -12.18
C PHE A 37 0.52 -10.54 -12.04
N GLN A 38 1.65 -9.91 -12.33
CA GLN A 38 2.95 -10.57 -12.38
C GLN A 38 3.72 -10.38 -11.07
N ILE A 39 4.16 -11.50 -10.49
CA ILE A 39 4.97 -11.53 -9.27
C ILE A 39 6.34 -12.12 -9.59
N THR A 40 7.40 -11.41 -9.22
CA THR A 40 8.76 -11.93 -9.22
C THR A 40 9.17 -12.26 -7.80
N ILE A 41 9.73 -13.44 -7.55
CA ILE A 41 10.09 -13.91 -6.21
C ILE A 41 11.59 -14.15 -6.12
N PHE A 42 12.21 -13.57 -5.09
CA PHE A 42 13.58 -13.89 -4.67
C PHE A 42 13.53 -14.47 -3.25
N SER A 43 14.31 -15.50 -2.98
CA SER A 43 14.41 -16.15 -1.67
C SER A 43 15.88 -16.49 -1.40
N ASP A 44 16.21 -16.74 -0.13
CA ASP A 44 17.51 -17.32 0.26
C ASP A 44 18.70 -16.52 -0.31
N LEU A 45 18.61 -15.19 -0.17
CA LEU A 45 19.63 -14.28 -0.68
C LEU A 45 20.89 -14.29 0.19
N HIS A 46 20.74 -14.51 1.50
CA HIS A 46 21.81 -14.70 2.49
C HIS A 46 22.91 -13.62 2.47
N TYR A 47 22.56 -12.35 2.27
CA TYR A 47 23.55 -11.28 2.22
C TYR A 47 24.34 -11.16 3.52
N GLY A 48 25.60 -10.76 3.43
CA GLY A 48 26.49 -10.60 4.58
C GLY A 48 27.09 -11.91 5.11
N GLU A 49 27.06 -12.98 4.31
CA GLU A 49 27.81 -14.19 4.65
C GLU A 49 29.31 -13.92 4.53
N GLU A 50 30.10 -14.40 5.49
CA GLU A 50 31.58 -14.32 5.45
C GLU A 50 32.10 -12.94 4.98
N GLU A 51 31.65 -11.85 5.63
CA GLU A 51 31.86 -10.45 5.18
C GLU A 51 33.33 -10.06 4.96
N ASN A 52 34.26 -10.77 5.59
CA ASN A 52 35.70 -10.55 5.47
C ASN A 52 36.38 -11.53 4.49
N GLY A 53 35.59 -12.24 3.68
CA GLY A 53 36.03 -13.35 2.83
C GLY A 53 35.25 -13.46 1.53
N TRP A 54 34.85 -14.68 1.18
CA TRP A 54 34.27 -15.00 -0.13
C TRP A 54 32.82 -14.55 -0.31
N GLY A 55 32.08 -14.28 0.77
CA GLY A 55 30.65 -14.00 0.63
C GLY A 55 30.36 -12.62 0.03
N ILE A 56 31.30 -11.67 0.06
CA ILE A 56 31.15 -10.41 -0.69
C ILE A 56 30.99 -10.64 -2.20
N ASP A 57 31.70 -11.63 -2.76
CA ASP A 57 31.60 -11.97 -4.18
C ASP A 57 30.25 -12.65 -4.48
N GLN A 58 29.68 -13.35 -3.50
CA GLN A 58 28.34 -13.95 -3.61
C GLN A 58 27.26 -12.90 -3.55
N ASP A 59 27.32 -11.95 -2.61
CA ASP A 59 26.38 -10.82 -2.54
C ASP A 59 26.36 -10.03 -3.85
N VAL A 60 27.54 -9.76 -4.42
CA VAL A 60 27.67 -9.11 -5.74
C VAL A 60 27.06 -9.97 -6.86
N SER A 61 27.24 -11.29 -6.82
CA SER A 61 26.69 -12.20 -7.81
C SER A 61 25.16 -12.30 -7.71
N SER A 62 24.62 -12.42 -6.50
CA SER A 62 23.18 -12.35 -6.21
C SER A 62 22.60 -11.02 -6.70
N THR A 63 23.27 -9.90 -6.44
CA THR A 63 22.83 -8.57 -6.92
C THR A 63 22.76 -8.52 -8.45
N LYS A 64 23.75 -9.10 -9.15
CA LYS A 64 23.76 -9.16 -10.62
C LYS A 64 22.60 -10.00 -11.16
N VAL A 65 22.30 -11.14 -10.53
CA VAL A 65 21.17 -11.99 -10.90
C VAL A 65 19.84 -11.25 -10.68
N MET A 66 19.69 -10.57 -9.54
CA MET A 66 18.52 -9.74 -9.28
C MET A 66 18.34 -8.67 -10.35
N HIS A 67 19.40 -7.94 -10.71
CA HIS A 67 19.33 -6.96 -11.79
C HIS A 67 18.92 -7.58 -13.13
N ALA A 68 19.54 -8.69 -13.52
CA ALA A 68 19.23 -9.34 -14.80
C ALA A 68 17.75 -9.78 -14.89
N ILE A 69 17.20 -10.34 -13.81
CA ILE A 69 15.80 -10.74 -13.75
C ILE A 69 14.89 -9.51 -13.79
N LEU A 70 15.19 -8.48 -12.99
CA LEU A 70 14.38 -7.26 -12.93
C LEU A 70 14.45 -6.39 -14.20
N ASP A 71 15.49 -6.56 -15.02
CA ASP A 71 15.60 -5.89 -16.32
C ASP A 71 14.85 -6.65 -17.41
N TYR A 72 14.63 -7.95 -17.22
CA TYR A 72 13.93 -8.81 -18.18
C TYR A 72 12.43 -8.91 -17.91
N GLU A 73 12.04 -8.96 -16.64
CA GLU A 73 10.65 -9.15 -16.20
C GLU A 73 9.95 -7.82 -15.91
N VAL A 74 8.66 -7.72 -16.25
CA VAL A 74 7.79 -6.59 -15.88
C VAL A 74 6.94 -6.99 -14.67
N SER A 75 7.48 -6.78 -13.47
CA SER A 75 6.81 -7.17 -12.22
C SER A 75 5.82 -6.12 -11.73
N ASP A 76 4.59 -6.53 -11.37
CA ASP A 76 3.65 -5.69 -10.62
C ASP A 76 4.01 -5.64 -9.13
N LEU A 77 4.59 -6.73 -8.60
CA LEU A 77 5.09 -6.84 -7.24
C LEU A 77 6.31 -7.76 -7.20
N VAL A 78 7.34 -7.35 -6.47
CA VAL A 78 8.45 -8.25 -6.11
C VAL A 78 8.24 -8.81 -4.71
N VAL A 79 8.45 -10.11 -4.52
CA VAL A 79 8.39 -10.75 -3.20
C VAL A 79 9.79 -11.21 -2.79
N LEU A 80 10.22 -10.77 -1.60
CA LEU A 80 11.44 -11.24 -0.94
C LEU A 80 11.06 -12.26 0.13
N ASN A 81 11.22 -13.54 -0.15
CA ASN A 81 10.62 -14.64 0.61
C ASN A 81 11.62 -15.30 1.58
N GLY A 82 12.06 -14.54 2.57
CA GLY A 82 12.89 -15.04 3.68
C GLY A 82 14.37 -15.22 3.36
N ASP A 83 15.14 -15.30 4.46
CA ASP A 83 16.59 -15.48 4.50
C ASP A 83 17.31 -14.46 3.62
N LEU A 84 16.98 -13.19 3.85
CA LEU A 84 17.52 -12.06 3.10
C LEU A 84 18.97 -11.78 3.50
N ILE A 85 19.24 -11.90 4.80
CA ILE A 85 20.52 -11.56 5.42
C ILE A 85 20.89 -12.73 6.32
N THR A 86 22.13 -13.20 6.24
CA THR A 86 22.61 -14.20 7.20
C THR A 86 23.00 -13.53 8.51
N GLY A 87 22.60 -14.11 9.63
CA GLY A 87 22.99 -13.61 10.97
C GLY A 87 24.06 -14.45 11.64
N GLU A 88 24.80 -15.28 10.88
CA GLU A 88 25.86 -16.14 11.42
C GLU A 88 27.20 -15.40 11.59
N ASN A 89 27.54 -14.48 10.68
CA ASN A 89 28.85 -13.81 10.66
C ASN A 89 28.80 -12.26 10.74
N THR A 90 27.62 -11.64 10.75
CA THR A 90 27.48 -10.17 10.77
C THR A 90 27.47 -9.64 12.22
N PHE A 91 28.18 -8.54 12.53
CA PHE A 91 28.08 -7.88 13.84
C PHE A 91 26.86 -6.94 13.91
N LEU A 92 26.15 -6.93 15.06
CA LEU A 92 24.82 -6.34 15.34
C LEU A 92 24.61 -4.88 14.87
N THR A 93 25.67 -4.09 14.76
CA THR A 93 25.59 -2.67 14.35
C THR A 93 25.49 -2.46 12.83
N ASN A 94 25.76 -3.48 12.00
CA ASN A 94 25.76 -3.37 10.53
C ASN A 94 24.57 -4.10 9.86
N SER A 95 23.94 -5.05 10.54
CA SER A 95 23.07 -6.02 9.88
C SER A 95 21.76 -5.43 9.33
N THR A 96 21.28 -4.28 9.84
CA THR A 96 20.14 -3.57 9.20
C THR A 96 20.53 -2.80 7.94
N ALA A 97 21.82 -2.47 7.75
CA ALA A 97 22.30 -1.79 6.55
C ALA A 97 22.29 -2.71 5.32
N TYR A 98 22.45 -4.02 5.50
CA TYR A 98 22.28 -4.98 4.41
C TYR A 98 20.87 -5.01 3.84
N LEU A 99 19.86 -4.66 4.63
CA LEU A 99 18.51 -4.54 4.09
C LEU A 99 18.47 -3.47 2.99
N ASP A 100 19.16 -2.34 3.20
CA ASP A 100 19.24 -1.27 2.20
C ASP A 100 19.95 -1.75 0.92
N VAL A 101 20.95 -2.63 1.06
CA VAL A 101 21.64 -3.27 -0.08
C VAL A 101 20.69 -4.23 -0.82
N VAL A 102 20.01 -5.11 -0.09
CA VAL A 102 19.07 -6.11 -0.64
C VAL A 102 17.94 -5.44 -1.43
N VAL A 103 17.37 -4.34 -0.91
CA VAL A 103 16.25 -3.65 -1.58
C VAL A 103 16.71 -2.60 -2.60
N ALA A 104 18.01 -2.28 -2.68
CA ALA A 104 18.52 -1.25 -3.59
C ALA A 104 18.11 -1.46 -5.06
N PRO A 105 18.17 -2.69 -5.64
CA PRO A 105 17.71 -2.92 -7.02
C PRO A 105 16.24 -2.56 -7.25
N LEU A 106 15.39 -2.74 -6.23
CA LEU A 106 13.96 -2.47 -6.26
C LEU A 106 13.69 -0.96 -6.14
N VAL A 107 14.37 -0.31 -5.19
CA VAL A 107 14.27 1.14 -4.96
C VAL A 107 14.72 1.91 -6.20
N GLN A 108 15.85 1.53 -6.81
CA GLN A 108 16.38 2.18 -8.02
C GLN A 108 15.43 2.08 -9.22
N ARG A 109 14.62 1.02 -9.29
CA ARG A 109 13.62 0.79 -10.35
C ARG A 109 12.22 1.29 -9.98
N ASN A 110 12.04 1.88 -8.80
CA ASN A 110 10.74 2.32 -8.28
C ASN A 110 9.71 1.17 -8.28
N LEU A 111 10.15 -0.05 -7.96
CA LEU A 111 9.29 -1.23 -7.87
C LEU A 111 8.65 -1.33 -6.50
N SER A 112 7.40 -1.81 -6.47
CA SER A 112 6.73 -2.19 -5.24
C SER A 112 7.18 -3.58 -4.82
N TRP A 113 7.38 -3.81 -3.52
CA TRP A 113 7.77 -5.13 -3.03
C TRP A 113 7.12 -5.50 -1.71
N ALA A 114 7.18 -6.77 -1.34
CA ALA A 114 6.74 -7.29 -0.06
C ALA A 114 7.71 -8.35 0.43
N SER A 115 7.92 -8.43 1.74
CA SER A 115 8.90 -9.34 2.34
C SER A 115 8.28 -10.22 3.41
N THR A 116 8.74 -11.47 3.47
CA THR A 116 8.63 -12.34 4.65
C THR A 116 10.04 -12.57 5.18
N TYR A 117 10.18 -12.84 6.48
CA TYR A 117 11.49 -13.06 7.10
C TYR A 117 11.64 -14.51 7.55
N GLY A 118 12.70 -15.15 7.05
CA GLY A 118 13.07 -16.54 7.28
C GLY A 118 13.81 -16.74 8.59
N ASN A 119 14.35 -17.93 8.82
CA ASN A 119 15.03 -18.29 10.07
C ASN A 119 16.35 -17.53 10.27
N HIS A 120 17.12 -17.28 9.21
CA HIS A 120 18.39 -16.58 9.30
C HIS A 120 18.22 -15.08 9.63
N ASP A 121 17.07 -14.49 9.26
CA ASP A 121 16.71 -13.09 9.56
C ASP A 121 16.45 -12.82 11.08
N SER A 122 16.72 -13.79 11.95
CA SER A 122 16.52 -13.72 13.42
C SER A 122 17.66 -14.28 14.27
N GLN A 123 18.83 -14.51 13.68
CA GLN A 123 19.98 -15.06 14.38
C GLN A 123 20.61 -14.02 15.34
N PHE A 124 21.66 -14.42 16.08
CA PHE A 124 22.16 -13.73 17.28
C PHE A 124 22.36 -12.21 17.13
N ASN A 125 22.74 -11.74 15.93
CA ASN A 125 22.98 -10.33 15.63
C ASN A 125 21.89 -9.66 14.77
N LEU A 126 20.76 -10.33 14.53
CA LEU A 126 19.66 -9.87 13.70
C LEU A 126 18.31 -9.91 14.45
N SER A 127 17.54 -8.85 14.30
CA SER A 127 16.16 -8.80 14.78
C SER A 127 15.22 -8.56 13.63
N ARG A 128 14.33 -9.51 13.36
CA ARG A 128 13.21 -9.34 12.41
C ARG A 128 12.42 -8.05 12.66
N THR A 129 12.27 -7.64 13.92
CA THR A 129 11.58 -6.38 14.27
C THR A 129 12.39 -5.16 13.84
N ALA A 130 13.72 -5.19 13.99
CA ALA A 130 14.59 -4.12 13.52
C ALA A 130 14.66 -4.08 11.99
N LEU A 131 14.70 -5.23 11.32
CA LEU A 131 14.60 -5.33 9.85
C LEU A 131 13.28 -4.73 9.38
N PHE A 132 12.16 -5.12 9.99
CA PHE A 132 10.85 -4.55 9.66
C PHE A 132 10.84 -3.03 9.84
N ALA A 133 11.39 -2.52 10.95
CA ALA A 133 11.46 -1.07 11.19
C ALA A 133 12.32 -0.34 10.15
N GLN A 134 13.41 -0.96 9.68
CA GLN A 134 14.25 -0.43 8.61
C GLN A 134 13.49 -0.44 7.27
N GLU A 135 12.89 -1.57 6.90
CA GLU A 135 12.13 -1.72 5.65
C GLU A 135 10.95 -0.76 5.57
N ASN A 136 10.30 -0.51 6.72
CA ASN A 136 9.12 0.32 6.79
C ASN A 136 9.39 1.80 6.47
N LYS A 137 10.66 2.21 6.38
CA LYS A 137 11.07 3.54 5.89
C LYS A 137 10.80 3.73 4.41
N TYR A 138 10.76 2.66 3.63
CA TYR A 138 10.54 2.72 2.19
C TYR A 138 9.05 2.78 1.84
N SER A 139 8.63 3.81 1.12
CA SER A 139 7.23 4.03 0.73
C SER A 139 6.66 2.98 -0.22
N LEU A 140 7.50 2.19 -0.91
CA LEU A 140 7.09 1.14 -1.85
C LEU A 140 7.17 -0.29 -1.28
N SER A 141 7.59 -0.46 -0.02
CA SER A 141 7.48 -1.74 0.69
C SER A 141 6.05 -1.96 1.16
N TYR A 142 5.36 -2.99 0.69
CA TYR A 142 4.04 -3.45 1.14
C TYR A 142 4.14 -4.41 2.33
N THR A 143 5.34 -4.58 2.89
CA THR A 143 5.57 -5.44 4.05
C THR A 143 4.77 -4.98 5.24
N GLN A 144 4.03 -5.90 5.85
CA GLN A 144 3.20 -5.64 7.02
C GLN A 144 3.68 -6.48 8.21
N SER A 145 3.46 -5.94 9.42
CA SER A 145 3.67 -6.72 10.63
C SER A 145 2.64 -7.85 10.72
N SER A 146 3.05 -9.01 11.22
CA SER A 146 2.16 -10.12 11.54
C SER A 146 0.97 -9.67 12.39
N PRO A 147 -0.26 -10.10 12.06
CA PRO A 147 -1.41 -9.88 12.93
C PRO A 147 -1.19 -10.49 14.33
N LYS A 148 -1.92 -9.97 15.33
CA LYS A 148 -1.87 -10.50 16.68
C LYS A 148 -2.19 -12.00 16.70
N GLY A 149 -1.32 -12.79 17.31
CA GLY A 149 -1.48 -14.24 17.42
C GLY A 149 -0.89 -15.05 16.27
N VAL A 150 -0.37 -14.40 15.22
CA VAL A 150 0.42 -15.04 14.17
C VAL A 150 1.90 -15.01 14.57
N ALA A 151 2.58 -16.15 14.51
CA ALA A 151 4.00 -16.25 14.84
C ALA A 151 4.86 -15.49 13.82
N GLY A 152 6.07 -15.06 14.21
CA GLY A 152 6.98 -14.29 13.34
C GLY A 152 6.61 -12.81 13.23
N VAL A 153 7.38 -12.03 12.46
CA VAL A 153 7.21 -10.57 12.36
C VAL A 153 6.50 -10.12 11.08
N THR A 154 6.66 -10.85 9.98
CA THR A 154 6.16 -10.48 8.65
C THR A 154 5.37 -11.61 8.00
N ASN A 155 4.46 -12.23 8.78
CA ASN A 155 3.51 -13.24 8.31
C ASN A 155 2.12 -12.62 8.13
N TYR A 156 1.79 -12.25 6.90
CA TYR A 156 0.57 -11.50 6.54
C TYR A 156 0.10 -11.92 5.13
N TYR A 157 -1.00 -11.32 4.67
CA TYR A 157 -1.47 -11.45 3.30
C TYR A 157 -1.62 -10.07 2.66
N LEU A 158 -1.49 -10.02 1.33
CA LEU A 158 -1.78 -8.84 0.54
C LEU A 158 -2.93 -9.16 -0.43
N PRO A 159 -4.05 -8.41 -0.39
CA PRO A 159 -5.11 -8.58 -1.37
C PRO A 159 -4.71 -8.01 -2.72
N ILE A 160 -5.00 -8.77 -3.79
CA ILE A 160 -4.92 -8.29 -5.18
C ILE A 160 -6.35 -8.08 -5.66
N TYR A 161 -6.63 -6.89 -6.18
CA TYR A 161 -7.98 -6.47 -6.57
C TYR A 161 -8.22 -6.64 -8.08
N ILE A 162 -9.46 -6.97 -8.45
CA ILE A 162 -9.90 -6.96 -9.85
C ILE A 162 -10.58 -5.64 -10.21
N LEU A 163 -10.39 -5.19 -11.46
CA LEU A 163 -11.11 -4.03 -11.98
C LEU A 163 -12.59 -4.39 -12.18
N LYS A 164 -13.48 -3.74 -11.43
CA LYS A 164 -14.92 -3.87 -11.67
C LYS A 164 -15.30 -2.99 -12.86
N VAL A 165 -15.57 -3.60 -14.01
CA VAL A 165 -16.19 -2.89 -15.14
C VAL A 165 -17.62 -2.51 -14.74
N VAL A 166 -17.84 -1.25 -14.36
CA VAL A 166 -19.18 -0.72 -14.11
C VAL A 166 -19.77 -0.29 -15.45
N HIS A 167 -20.66 -1.12 -16.01
CA HIS A 167 -21.54 -0.65 -17.09
C HIS A 167 -22.52 0.36 -16.50
N HIS A 168 -22.25 1.65 -16.71
CA HIS A 168 -23.22 2.71 -16.42
C HIS A 168 -24.36 2.64 -17.43
N SER A 169 -25.40 1.88 -17.11
CA SER A 169 -26.72 2.05 -17.73
C SER A 169 -27.24 3.44 -17.35
N LYS A 170 -27.06 4.41 -18.24
CA LYS A 170 -27.55 5.78 -18.06
C LYS A 170 -29.08 5.74 -18.11
N LEU A 171 -29.75 5.57 -16.96
CA LEU A 171 -31.19 5.73 -16.84
C LEU A 171 -31.53 7.20 -17.16
N ARG A 172 -32.10 7.44 -18.35
CA ARG A 172 -32.72 8.74 -18.65
C ARG A 172 -34.10 8.75 -18.03
N GLN A 173 -34.29 9.49 -16.94
CA GLN A 173 -35.62 9.83 -16.46
C GLN A 173 -36.19 10.93 -17.36
N ILE A 174 -37.15 10.60 -18.20
CA ILE A 174 -37.95 11.58 -18.95
C ILE A 174 -39.18 11.90 -18.09
N GLN A 175 -39.27 13.11 -17.56
CA GLN A 175 -40.52 13.63 -16.99
C GLN A 175 -41.26 14.42 -18.07
N SER A 176 -42.41 13.92 -18.52
CA SER A 176 -43.38 14.73 -19.26
C SER A 176 -44.34 15.37 -18.25
N ARG A 177 -44.39 16.70 -18.21
CA ARG A 177 -45.51 17.43 -17.58
C ARG A 177 -46.55 17.74 -18.66
N SER A 178 -47.77 17.23 -18.52
CA SER A 178 -48.92 17.79 -19.23
C SER A 178 -49.37 19.05 -18.50
N GLN A 179 -49.47 20.17 -19.21
CA GLN A 179 -50.27 21.29 -18.71
C GLN A 179 -51.70 21.06 -19.16
N ILE A 180 -52.57 20.73 -18.21
CA ILE A 180 -54.02 20.81 -18.38
C ILE A 180 -54.36 22.29 -18.19
N GLY A 181 -54.51 23.02 -19.30
CA GLY A 181 -55.03 24.37 -19.29
C GLY A 181 -56.54 24.33 -19.04
N SER A 182 -56.95 24.85 -17.89
CA SER A 182 -58.34 25.11 -17.55
C SER A 182 -58.91 26.24 -18.41
N THR A 183 -60.01 25.96 -19.10
CA THR A 183 -60.86 26.98 -19.74
C THR A 183 -61.64 27.77 -18.68
N PRO A 184 -61.71 29.11 -18.76
CA PRO A 184 -62.71 29.89 -18.03
C PRO A 184 -63.97 30.13 -18.89
N PRO A 185 -65.14 30.38 -18.28
CA PRO A 185 -66.40 30.49 -18.99
C PRO A 185 -66.64 31.89 -19.61
N SER A 186 -67.55 31.84 -20.59
CA SER A 186 -68.07 32.88 -21.50
C SER A 186 -68.30 34.29 -20.97
N SER A 187 -68.13 35.28 -21.86
CA SER A 187 -68.94 36.50 -21.84
C SER A 187 -69.60 36.75 -23.20
N HIS A 188 -70.87 37.14 -23.13
CA HIS A 188 -71.79 37.54 -24.20
C HIS A 188 -71.39 38.85 -24.89
N GLY A 189 -71.96 39.05 -26.09
CA GLY A 189 -72.12 40.37 -26.74
C GLY A 189 -71.62 40.34 -28.19
N SER A 190 -72.47 39.97 -29.15
CA SER A 190 -73.32 40.87 -29.93
C SER A 190 -72.64 41.42 -31.19
N ASP A 191 -73.30 41.14 -32.30
CA ASP A 191 -73.47 42.01 -33.46
C ASP A 191 -72.44 42.09 -34.60
N LEU A 192 -72.95 41.60 -35.74
CA LEU A 192 -73.12 42.29 -37.02
C LEU A 192 -71.93 42.41 -38.00
N ASN A 193 -72.26 41.87 -39.19
CA ASN A 193 -72.09 42.45 -40.53
C ASN A 193 -70.87 42.11 -41.42
N LEU A 194 -71.24 41.40 -42.49
CA LEU A 194 -70.99 41.68 -43.92
C LEU A 194 -69.61 41.42 -44.53
N THR A 195 -69.61 40.36 -45.35
CA THR A 195 -69.12 40.21 -46.74
C THR A 195 -68.78 41.49 -47.54
N PRO A 196 -68.03 41.38 -48.65
CA PRO A 196 -67.77 40.17 -49.47
C PRO A 196 -66.33 39.66 -49.49
#